data_AF-A0A285TH63-F1
#
_entry.id   AF-A0A285TH63-F1
#
_cell.length_a   1.000
_cell.length_b   1.000
_cell.length_c   1.000
_cell.angle_alpha   90.00
_cell.angle_beta   90.00
_cell.angle_gamma   90.00
#
_symmetry.space_group_name_H-M   'P 1'
#
loop_
_entity.id
_entity.type
_entity.pdbx_description
1 polymer ?
#
loop_
_entity_poly.entity_id
_entity_poly.type
_entity_poly.pdbx_seq_one_letter_code
_entity_poly.pdbx_strand_id
1 'polypeptide(L)' 'MSILKDVLADLASMFVADARLTGAILALVAVAAMLVWAGLPSLVGGAVLLVGCLAVLVLAVRREAARRARR' A
#
# COMPACT_ATOMS: atom_id res chain seq x y z
N MET A 1 -1.62 29.86 -12.75
CA MET A 1 -2.73 29.23 -13.48
C MET A 1 -2.21 28.65 -14.79
N SER A 2 -1.85 27.39 -14.78
CA SER A 2 -1.68 26.60 -15.99
C SER A 2 -2.28 25.25 -15.64
N ILE A 3 -3.44 24.95 -16.22
CA ILE A 3 -4.17 23.70 -16.02
C ILE A 3 -3.25 22.49 -16.17
N LEU A 4 -2.25 22.58 -17.05
CA LEU A 4 -1.20 21.57 -17.20
C LEU A 4 -0.40 21.32 -15.91
N LYS A 5 -0.05 22.36 -15.15
CA LYS A 5 0.71 22.21 -13.90
C LYS A 5 -0.14 21.57 -12.79
N ASP A 6 -1.42 21.91 -12.71
CA ASP A 6 -2.34 21.29 -11.73
C ASP A 6 -2.58 19.81 -12.06
N VAL A 7 -2.86 19.50 -13.32
CA VAL A 7 -3.08 18.10 -13.76
C VAL A 7 -1.83 17.25 -13.54
N LEU A 8 -0.64 17.78 -13.84
CA LEU A 8 0.62 17.07 -13.63
C LEU A 8 0.94 16.87 -12.14
N ALA A 9 0.61 17.85 -11.30
CA ALA A 9 0.74 17.72 -9.85
C ALA A 9 -0.24 16.69 -9.26
N ASP A 10 -1.46 16.61 -9.79
CA ASP A 10 -2.46 15.65 -9.34
C ASP A 10 -2.12 14.23 -9.78
N LEU A 11 -1.66 14.04 -11.02
CA LEU A 11 -1.09 12.78 -11.52
C LEU A 11 0.12 12.33 -10.70
N ALA A 12 1.03 13.24 -10.37
CA ALA A 12 2.17 12.95 -9.52
C ALA A 12 1.73 12.57 -8.10
N SER A 13 0.71 13.24 -7.55
CA SER A 13 0.17 12.91 -6.22
C SER A 13 -0.46 11.52 -6.18
N MET A 14 -1.19 11.14 -7.24
CA MET A 14 -1.76 9.80 -7.39
C MET A 14 -0.67 8.73 -7.51
N PHE A 15 0.33 8.97 -8.37
CA PHE A 15 1.46 8.06 -8.54
C PHE A 15 2.30 7.88 -7.27
N VAL A 16 2.49 8.93 -6.47
CA VAL A 16 3.22 8.83 -5.19
C VAL A 16 2.40 8.04 -4.16
N ALA A 17 1.08 8.19 -4.16
CA ALA A 17 0.21 7.37 -3.32
C ALA A 17 0.27 5.88 -3.73
N ASP A 18 0.19 5.61 -5.03
CA ASP A 18 0.30 4.26 -5.60
C ASP A 18 1.68 3.63 -5.39
N ALA A 19 2.77 4.40 -5.53
CA ALA A 19 4.13 3.91 -5.26
C ALA A 19 4.32 3.53 -3.79
N ARG A 20 3.73 4.29 -2.87
CA ARG A 20 3.79 4.02 -1.43
C ARG A 20 2.94 2.82 -1.04
N LEU A 21 1.80 2.63 -1.71
CA LEU A 21 0.96 1.44 -1.57
C LEU A 21 1.68 0.19 -2.10
N THR A 22 2.26 0.29 -3.30
CA THR A 22 3.04 -0.77 -3.93
C THR A 22 4.24 -1.14 -3.06
N GLY A 23 4.96 -0.17 -2.52
CA GLY A 23 6.06 -0.40 -1.59
C GLY A 23 5.61 -1.11 -0.30
N ALA A 24 4.45 -0.76 0.25
CA ALA A 24 3.89 -1.44 1.42
C ALA A 24 3.52 -2.91 1.11
N ILE A 25 2.94 -3.17 -0.06
CA ILE A 25 2.61 -4.53 -0.51
C ILE A 25 3.90 -5.34 -0.73
N LEU A 26 4.91 -4.78 -1.41
CA LEU A 26 6.19 -5.45 -1.63
C LEU A 26 6.93 -5.77 -0.33
N ALA A 27 6.90 -4.86 0.66
CA ALA A 27 7.46 -5.13 1.98
C ALA A 27 6.73 -6.29 2.67
N LEU A 28 5.40 -6.36 2.54
CA LEU A 28 4.59 -7.42 3.12
C LEU A 28 4.87 -8.78 2.46
N VAL A 29 5.03 -8.78 1.14
CA VAL A 29 5.49 -9.93 0.36
C VAL A 29 6.87 -10.40 0.80
N ALA A 30 7.81 -9.47 1.00
CA ALA A 30 9.15 -9.80 1.47
C ALA A 30 9.12 -10.45 2.86
N VAL A 31 8.35 -9.91 3.81
CA VAL A 31 8.20 -10.49 5.15
C VAL A 31 7.61 -11.90 5.10
N ALA A 32 6.59 -12.11 4.28
CA ALA A 32 5.98 -13.42 4.15
C ALA A 32 6.89 -14.44 3.47
N ALA A 33 7.65 -14.02 2.44
CA ALA A 33 8.68 -14.84 1.82
C ALA A 33 9.74 -15.24 2.85
N MET A 34 10.17 -14.33 3.72
CA MET A 34 11.12 -14.60 4.80
C MET A 34 10.56 -15.62 5.83
N LEU A 35 9.26 -15.52 6.15
CA LEU A 35 8.58 -16.47 7.05
C LEU A 35 8.52 -17.88 6.46
N VAL A 36 8.22 -18.00 5.16
CA VAL A 36 8.22 -19.30 4.46
C VAL A 36 9.63 -19.86 4.39
N TRP A 37 10.64 -19.03 4.14
CA TRP A 37 12.04 -19.44 4.10
C TRP A 37 12.57 -19.90 5.46
N ALA A 38 12.03 -19.36 6.56
CA ALA A 38 12.33 -19.78 7.92
C ALA A 38 11.68 -21.14 8.32
N GLY A 39 10.98 -21.81 7.40
CA GLY A 39 10.42 -23.15 7.63
C GLY A 39 9.11 -23.16 8.42
N LEU A 40 8.46 -21.99 8.61
CA LEU A 40 7.11 -21.96 9.17
C LEU A 40 6.11 -22.64 8.23
N PRO A 41 4.99 -23.18 8.75
CA PRO A 41 3.94 -23.74 7.92
C PRO A 41 3.51 -22.71 6.87
N SER A 42 3.55 -23.07 5.59
CA SER A 42 3.22 -22.21 4.46
C SER A 42 1.84 -21.55 4.58
N LEU A 43 0.92 -22.18 5.32
CA LEU A 43 -0.40 -21.66 5.66
C LEU A 43 -0.35 -20.40 6.53
N VAL A 44 0.61 -20.31 7.45
CA VAL A 44 0.82 -19.12 8.31
C VAL A 44 1.38 -17.97 7.48
N GLY A 45 2.34 -18.24 6.59
CA GLY A 45 2.85 -17.23 5.65
C GLY A 45 1.76 -16.66 4.74
N GLY A 46 0.88 -17.54 4.22
CA GLY A 46 -0.28 -17.14 3.42
C GLY A 46 -1.32 -16.33 4.21
N ALA A 47 -1.62 -16.71 5.46
CA ALA A 47 -2.54 -15.97 6.32
C ALA A 47 -2.00 -14.57 6.65
N VAL A 48 -0.70 -14.45 6.94
CA VAL A 48 -0.03 -13.17 7.17
C VAL A 48 -0.07 -12.28 5.93
N LEU A 49 0.13 -12.85 4.74
CA LEU A 49 -0.04 -12.13 3.47
C LEU A 49 -1.45 -11.59 3.29
N LEU A 50 -2.45 -12.45 3.48
CA LEU A 50 -3.84 -12.10 3.27
C LEU A 50 -4.28 -10.99 4.23
N VAL A 51 -4.04 -11.18 5.53
CA VAL A 51 -4.40 -10.21 6.57
C VAL A 51 -3.60 -8.92 6.41
N GLY A 52 -2.32 -9.02 6.13
CA GLY A 52 -1.45 -7.87 5.95
C GLY A 52 -1.82 -7.04 4.72
N CYS A 53 -2.13 -7.67 3.59
CA CYS A 53 -2.57 -6.97 2.38
C CYS A 53 -3.90 -6.24 2.62
N LEU A 54 -4.86 -6.88 3.29
CA LEU A 54 -6.13 -6.25 3.72
C LEU A 54 -5.89 -5.06 4.65
N ALA A 55 -4.98 -5.20 5.63
CA ALA A 55 -4.66 -4.12 6.56
C ALA A 55 -4.03 -2.91 5.85
N VAL A 56 -3.10 -3.14 4.92
CA VAL A 56 -2.49 -2.08 4.10
C VAL A 56 -3.55 -1.38 3.26
N LEU A 57 -4.47 -2.12 2.64
CA LEU A 57 -5.57 -1.57 1.85
C LEU A 57 -6.47 -0.67 2.72
N VAL A 58 -6.89 -1.16 3.89
CA VAL A 58 -7.75 -0.41 4.82
C VAL A 58 -7.04 0.85 5.32
N LEU A 59 -5.76 0.76 5.67
CA LEU A 59 -4.98 1.92 6.12
C LEU A 59 -4.82 2.97 5.02
N ALA A 60 -4.60 2.55 3.78
CA ALA A 60 -4.51 3.44 2.63
C ALA A 60 -5.84 4.15 2.37
N VAL A 61 -6.94 3.40 2.32
CA VAL A 61 -8.29 3.96 2.12
C VAL A 61 -8.65 4.92 3.26
N ARG A 62 -8.40 4.54 4.52
CA ARG A 62 -8.68 5.42 5.68
C ARG A 62 -7.84 6.69 5.65
N ARG A 63 -6.57 6.59 5.25
CA ARG A 63 -5.66 7.75 5.17
C ARG A 63 -6.11 8.72 4.07
N GLU A 64 -6.50 8.20 2.90
CA GLU A 64 -7.02 9.04 1.82
C GLU A 64 -8.38 9.65 2.15
N ALA A 65 -9.28 8.88 2.77
CA ALA A 65 -10.54 9.41 3.28
C ALA A 65 -10.33 10.53 4.31
N ALA A 66 -9.40 10.35 5.25
CA ALA A 66 -9.06 11.36 6.25
C ALA A 66 -8.35 12.59 5.68
N ARG A 67 -7.62 12.46 4.57
CA ARG A 67 -7.06 13.60 3.82
C ARG A 67 -8.16 14.38 3.12
N ARG A 68 -9.11 13.69 2.49
CA ARG A 68 -10.22 14.30 1.77
C ARG A 68 -11.22 15.00 2.70
N ALA A 69 -11.42 14.49 3.91
CA ALA A 69 -12.26 15.13 4.94
C ALA A 69 -11.64 16.39 5.56
N ARG A 70 -10.34 16.64 5.37
CA ARG A 70 -9.63 17.83 5.85
C ARG A 70 -9.40 18.90 4.79
N ARG A 71 -9.79 18.65 3.54
CA ARG A 71 -9.87 19.64 2.45
C ARG A 71 -11.31 20.10 2.31
#